data_AF-A0A7W1DTY8-F1
#
_entry.id   AF-A0A7W1DTY8-F1
#
_cell.length_a   1.000
_cell.length_b   1.000
_cell.length_c   1.000
_cell.angle_alpha   90.00
_cell.angle_beta   90.00
_cell.angle_gamma   90.00
#
_symmetry.space_group_name_H-M   'P 1'
#
loop_
_entity.id
_entity.type
_entity.pdbx_description
1 polymer ?
#
loop_
_entity_poly.entity_id
_entity_poly.type
_entity_poly.pdbx_seq_one_letter_code
_entity_poly.pdbx_strand_id
1 'polypeptide(L)' 'MNVAEFQAKWRHIAHTEKAAAQSHFNDVCRMLGHPTPIEVDREGHTFAFEKGVAKTG' A
#
# COMPACT_ATOMS: atom_id res chain seq x y z
N MET A 1 -9.03 -7.87 -7.48
CA MET A 1 -7.84 -7.56 -8.28
C MET A 1 -7.16 -8.88 -8.59
N ASN A 2 -7.10 -9.30 -9.84
CA ASN A 2 -6.23 -10.41 -10.25
C ASN A 2 -4.90 -9.87 -10.83
N VAL A 3 -3.97 -10.77 -11.16
CA VAL A 3 -2.63 -10.39 -11.65
C VAL A 3 -2.70 -9.60 -12.97
N ALA A 4 -3.61 -9.95 -13.87
CA ALA A 4 -3.75 -9.26 -15.15
C ALA A 4 -4.28 -7.82 -14.97
N GLU A 5 -5.27 -7.63 -14.09
CA GLU A 5 -5.79 -6.31 -13.73
C GLU A 5 -4.71 -5.44 -13.06
N PHE A 6 -3.91 -6.04 -12.19
CA PHE A 6 -2.78 -5.37 -11.54
C PHE A 6 -1.76 -4.89 -12.56
N GLN A 7 -1.32 -5.77 -13.45
CA GLN A 7 -0.38 -5.40 -14.50
C GLN A 7 -0.93 -4.29 -15.39
N ALA A 8 -2.18 -4.41 -15.84
CA ALA A 8 -2.80 -3.43 -16.73
C ALA A 8 -2.87 -2.03 -16.07
N LYS A 9 -3.20 -1.96 -14.77
CA LYS A 9 -3.28 -0.70 -14.04
C LYS A 9 -1.92 -0.03 -13.82
N TRP A 10 -0.89 -0.81 -13.48
CA TRP A 10 0.37 -0.26 -12.97
C TRP A 10 1.50 -0.17 -14.00
N ARG A 11 1.41 -0.84 -15.16
CA ARG A 11 2.50 -0.92 -16.15
C ARG A 11 2.93 0.42 -16.77
N HIS A 12 2.06 1.43 -16.81
CA HIS A 12 2.34 2.72 -17.47
C HIS A 12 1.87 3.93 -16.66
N ILE A 13 1.94 3.87 -15.33
CA ILE A 13 1.57 5.01 -14.51
C ILE A 13 2.57 6.17 -14.65
N ALA A 14 2.08 7.40 -14.74
CA ALA A 14 2.90 8.61 -14.83
C ALA A 14 3.05 9.33 -13.47
N HIS A 15 2.50 8.76 -12.40
CA HIS A 15 2.60 9.32 -11.05
C HIS A 15 4.01 9.10 -10.47
N THR A 16 4.44 9.99 -9.59
CA THR A 16 5.67 9.80 -8.82
C THR A 16 5.55 8.60 -7.88
N GLU A 17 6.67 7.96 -7.57
CA GLU A 17 6.70 6.81 -6.65
C GLU A 17 5.99 7.12 -5.33
N LYS A 18 6.25 8.30 -4.75
CA LYS A 18 5.63 8.74 -3.49
C LYS A 18 4.11 8.88 -3.60
N ALA A 19 3.59 9.39 -4.72
CA ALA A 19 2.15 9.58 -4.91
C ALA A 19 1.42 8.25 -5.13
N ALA A 20 2.09 7.27 -5.72
CA ALA A 20 1.50 5.98 -6.08
C ALA A 20 1.64 4.90 -4.99
N ALA A 21 2.64 5.00 -4.11
CA ALA A 21 3.07 3.92 -3.20
C ALA A 21 1.93 3.29 -2.40
N GLN A 22 1.11 4.08 -1.70
CA GLN A 22 0.03 3.56 -0.84
C GLN A 22 -1.05 2.83 -1.66
N SER A 23 -1.47 3.44 -2.77
CA SER A 23 -2.45 2.85 -3.68
C SER A 23 -1.94 1.57 -4.34
N HIS A 24 -0.67 1.56 -4.75
CA HIS A 24 -0.01 0.40 -5.35
C HIS A 24 0.03 -0.77 -4.38
N PHE A 25 0.49 -0.52 -3.16
CA PHE A 25 0.59 -1.56 -2.13
C PHE A 25 -0.78 -2.11 -1.72
N ASN A 26 -1.82 -1.27 -1.64
CA ASN A 26 -3.18 -1.75 -1.39
C ASN A 26 -3.68 -2.71 -2.48
N ASP A 27 -3.34 -2.44 -3.74
CA ASP A 27 -3.70 -3.35 -4.83
C ASP A 27 -2.89 -4.65 -4.81
N VAL A 28 -1.64 -4.62 -4.33
CA VAL A 28 -0.85 -5.85 -4.05
C VAL A 28 -1.55 -6.68 -2.98
N CYS A 29 -1.97 -6.06 -1.87
CA CYS A 29 -2.70 -6.76 -0.80
C CYS A 29 -3.94 -7.46 -1.34
N ARG A 30 -4.76 -6.72 -2.11
CA ARG A 30 -5.97 -7.27 -2.75
C ARG A 30 -5.67 -8.39 -3.75
N MET A 31 -4.59 -8.28 -4.51
CA MET A 31 -4.16 -9.31 -5.46
C MET A 31 -3.76 -10.61 -4.77
N LEU A 32 -3.17 -10.51 -3.57
CA LEU A 32 -2.76 -11.66 -2.77
C LEU A 32 -3.87 -12.18 -1.85
N GLY A 33 -5.05 -11.56 -1.83
CA GLY A 33 -6.13 -11.90 -0.89
C GLY A 33 -5.81 -11.53 0.56
N HIS A 34 -4.85 -10.61 0.78
CA HIS A 34 -4.47 -10.10 2.10
C HIS A 34 -5.24 -8.80 2.40
N PRO A 35 -5.71 -8.58 3.65
CA PRO A 35 -6.32 -7.31 4.05
C PRO A 35 -5.33 -6.13 3.92
N THR A 36 -5.82 -4.94 3.62
CA THR A 36 -4.95 -3.74 3.54
C THR A 36 -4.47 -3.29 4.93
N PRO A 37 -3.42 -2.46 5.02
CA PRO A 37 -2.92 -1.97 6.31
C PRO A 37 -3.99 -1.38 7.23
N ILE A 38 -4.89 -0.56 6.69
CA ILE A 38 -6.01 0.04 7.45
C ILE A 38 -7.05 -1.01 7.89
N GLU A 39 -7.22 -2.11 7.16
CA GLU A 39 -8.14 -3.19 7.54
C GLU A 39 -7.56 -4.07 8.65
N VAL A 40 -6.24 -4.27 8.68
CA VAL A 40 -5.54 -5.02 9.73
C VAL A 40 -5.33 -4.18 10.98
N ASP A 41 -4.88 -2.94 10.80
CA ASP A 41 -4.36 -2.09 11.86
C ASP A 41 -4.68 -0.62 11.56
N ARG A 42 -5.83 -0.17 12.08
CA ARG A 42 -6.33 1.19 11.89
C ARG A 42 -5.47 2.24 12.59
N GLU A 43 -4.76 1.85 13.64
CA GLU A 43 -3.90 2.75 14.42
C GLU A 43 -2.46 2.78 13.91
N GLY A 44 -2.07 1.80 13.09
CA GLY A 44 -0.77 1.75 12.43
C GLY A 44 0.40 1.40 13.36
N HIS A 45 0.13 0.65 14.43
CA HIS A 45 1.15 0.24 15.40
C HIS A 45 2.12 -0.84 14.88
N THR A 46 1.59 -1.76 14.07
CA THR A 46 2.23 -3.01 13.64
C THR A 46 2.28 -3.15 12.13
N PHE A 47 1.29 -2.61 11.40
CA PHE A 47 1.24 -2.70 9.94
C PHE A 47 0.73 -1.39 9.33
N ALA A 48 1.67 -0.54 8.92
CA ALA A 48 1.40 0.78 8.36
C ALA A 48 2.42 1.13 7.27
N PHE A 49 2.06 2.06 6.37
CA PHE A 49 2.95 2.58 5.33
C PHE A 49 4.12 3.38 5.90
N GLU A 50 3.83 4.19 6.91
CA GLU A 50 4.77 5.09 7.56
C GLU A 50 4.49 5.00 9.06
N LYS A 51 5.35 4.30 9.79
CA LYS A 51 5.26 4.24 11.26
C LYS A 51 5.90 5.49 11.83
N GLY A 52 5.08 6.37 12.41
CA GLY A 52 5.57 7.54 13.13
C GLY A 52 6.50 7.12 14.26
N VAL A 53 7.74 7.60 14.24
CA VAL A 53 8.68 7.45 15.36
C VAL A 53 8.69 8.74 16.18
N ALA A 54 8.63 8.60 17.50
CA ALA A 54 8.85 9.74 18.38
C ALA A 54 10.30 10.22 18.22
N LYS A 55 10.51 11.54 18.06
CA LYS A 55 11.85 12.12 18.12
C LYS A 55 12.31 12.09 19.57
N THR A 56 13.22 11.18 19.91
CA THR A 56 13.90 11.19 21.20
C THR A 56 14.96 12.29 21.14
N GLY A 57 14.72 13.41 21.82
CA GLY A 57 15.64 14.54 21.94
C GLY A 57 16.03 14.75 23.40
#